data_AF-A2FL95-F1
#
_entry.id   AF-A2FL95-F1
#
_cell.length_a   1.000
_cell.length_b   1.000
_cell.length_c   1.000
_cell.angle_alpha   90.00
_cell.angle_beta   90.00
_cell.angle_gamma   90.00
#
_symmetry.space_group_name_H-M   'P 1'
#
loop_
_entity.id
_entity.type
_entity.pdbx_description
1 polymer ?
#
loop_
_entity_poly.entity_id
_entity_poly.type
_entity_poly.pdbx_seq_one_letter_code
_entity_poly.pdbx_strand_id
1 'polypeptide(L)'
;MSDHDVHPNEYNKLRSNYKYYIDSYLALYQLKTEKEEELKSIYKMIKTELIDSKNCLPTNAIRNILDIIPYNNRYTKSYLFLAKLISDDYHVTEVKSIEPISNLLFYKEYGIKLDKSADFKEVNSEKLEIHTENSIYRAIMYNDLETFIAFTERDGFDKNQKLKCDLYPFSYVGYSLLELCCYHGAVDCFKFLRTKFSSKITDTCLGFSFLGRNKEIMSKCLKYQKPNYKCMEYAIISHNIDFVTFLMNEYNIEIDLDYCGTYNNLESFLVYFDQTNDIKNCFIYSVNLNIPSFLEYFLSLGANINEKVEQGITALHIAAMKNKKETAEVLILHGANINEKDKYGETALHIAAKYNYKEIAAFLISLGANINEKDEYGETALHIAAMKNKKRNC
;
A
#
# COMPACT_ATOMS: atom_id res chain seq x y z
N MET A 1 8.73 -6.45 44.20
CA MET A 1 9.88 -6.50 43.27
C MET A 1 9.47 -7.45 42.16
N SER A 2 8.79 -6.89 41.16
CA SER A 2 8.51 -7.58 39.90
C SER A 2 9.56 -7.06 38.93
N ASP A 3 10.40 -7.97 38.44
CA ASP A 3 11.39 -7.70 37.41
C ASP A 3 10.66 -7.28 36.13
N HIS A 4 10.41 -5.98 36.00
CA HIS A 4 10.40 -5.35 34.69
C HIS A 4 11.87 -5.30 34.26
N ASP A 5 12.32 -6.39 33.67
CA ASP A 5 13.54 -6.37 32.85
C ASP A 5 13.21 -5.44 31.68
N VAL A 6 13.59 -4.17 31.84
CA VAL A 6 13.55 -3.16 30.79
C VAL A 6 14.58 -3.59 29.76
N HIS A 7 14.17 -4.40 28.78
CA HIS A 7 14.96 -4.63 27.58
C HIS A 7 15.21 -3.27 26.92
N PRO A 8 16.45 -2.77 26.86
CA PRO A 8 16.74 -1.54 26.14
C PRO A 8 16.63 -1.81 24.64
N ASN A 9 15.41 -1.62 24.14
CA ASN A 9 15.02 -1.14 22.82
C ASN A 9 15.33 -2.04 21.59
N GLU A 10 14.74 -3.24 21.57
CA GLU A 10 14.72 -4.14 20.41
C GLU A 10 14.14 -3.44 19.16
N TYR A 11 13.12 -2.59 19.34
CA TYR A 11 12.63 -1.68 18.29
C TYR A 11 13.74 -0.83 17.67
N ASN A 12 14.52 -0.08 18.46
CA ASN A 12 15.61 0.76 17.94
C ASN A 12 16.68 -0.05 17.21
N LYS A 13 16.97 -1.27 17.70
CA LYS A 13 17.92 -2.17 17.04
C LYS A 13 17.40 -2.59 15.67
N LEU A 14 16.16 -3.08 15.59
CA LEU A 14 15.54 -3.49 14.32
C LEU A 14 15.39 -2.33 13.36
N ARG A 15 14.92 -1.17 13.85
CA ARG A 15 14.82 0.06 13.06
C ARG A 15 16.18 0.48 12.48
N SER A 16 17.26 0.29 13.25
CA SER A 16 18.63 0.57 12.77
C SER A 16 19.08 -0.44 11.71
N ASN A 17 18.79 -1.73 11.90
CA ASN A 17 19.13 -2.79 10.95
C ASN A 17 18.44 -2.60 9.59
N TYR A 18 17.20 -2.13 9.59
CA TYR A 18 16.40 -1.92 8.38
C TYR A 18 16.24 -0.44 8.00
N LYS A 19 17.13 0.42 8.50
CA LYS A 19 17.04 1.88 8.34
C LYS A 19 16.84 2.31 6.90
N TYR A 20 17.64 1.78 5.98
CA TYR A 20 17.60 2.19 4.58
C TYR A 20 16.30 1.79 3.87
N TYR A 21 15.72 0.63 4.23
CA TYR A 21 14.40 0.23 3.76
C TYR A 21 13.32 1.20 4.25
N ILE A 22 13.34 1.50 5.55
CA ILE A 22 12.37 2.41 6.20
C ILE A 22 12.48 3.81 5.58
N ASP A 23 13.69 4.37 5.51
CA ASP A 23 13.95 5.71 5.00
C ASP A 23 13.57 5.83 3.51
N SER A 24 13.74 4.77 2.72
CA SER A 24 13.34 4.74 1.30
C SER A 24 11.82 4.87 1.12
N TYR A 25 11.04 4.09 1.85
CA TYR A 25 9.57 4.18 1.76
C TYR A 25 9.02 5.42 2.45
N LEU A 26 9.65 5.90 3.52
CA LEU A 26 9.32 7.19 4.13
C LEU A 26 9.44 8.33 3.09
N ALA A 27 10.55 8.37 2.35
CA ALA A 27 10.76 9.38 1.31
C ALA A 27 9.73 9.29 0.17
N LEU A 28 9.32 8.08 -0.21
CA LEU A 28 8.31 7.85 -1.24
C LEU A 28 6.91 8.26 -0.80
N TYR A 29 6.44 7.81 0.37
CA TYR A 29 5.08 8.11 0.85
C TYR A 29 4.94 9.53 1.35
N GLN A 30 6.00 10.15 1.88
CA GLN A 30 6.02 11.55 2.30
C GLN A 30 6.62 12.52 1.27
N LEU A 31 6.72 12.11 0.00
CA LEU A 31 7.26 12.92 -1.08
C LEU A 31 6.53 14.27 -1.19
N LYS A 32 7.32 15.35 -1.28
CA LYS A 32 6.84 16.75 -1.29
C LYS A 32 7.43 17.62 -2.40
N THR A 33 8.06 17.03 -3.40
CA THR A 33 8.84 17.76 -4.40
C THR A 33 8.52 17.34 -5.83
N GLU A 34 8.61 18.30 -6.74
CA GLU A 34 8.56 18.11 -8.19
C GLU A 34 9.90 18.47 -8.85
N LYS A 35 10.91 18.86 -8.06
CA LYS A 35 12.21 19.27 -8.58
C LYS A 35 13.02 18.04 -8.98
N GLU A 36 13.45 18.02 -10.23
CA GLU A 36 14.15 16.90 -10.84
C GLU A 36 15.39 16.45 -10.04
N GLU A 37 16.20 17.39 -9.54
CA GLU A 37 17.42 17.07 -8.78
C GLU A 37 17.12 16.38 -7.43
N GLU A 38 16.07 16.78 -6.74
CA GLU A 38 15.63 16.13 -5.51
C GLU A 38 15.08 14.72 -5.81
N LEU A 39 14.32 14.57 -6.91
CA LEU A 39 13.83 13.27 -7.38
C LEU A 39 14.95 12.32 -7.79
N LYS A 40 16.01 12.81 -8.45
CA LYS A 40 17.21 12.02 -8.75
C LYS A 40 17.90 11.53 -7.49
N SER A 41 17.91 12.32 -6.42
CA SER A 41 18.46 11.88 -5.13
C SER A 41 17.61 10.78 -4.48
N ILE A 42 16.28 10.90 -4.53
CA ILE A 42 15.37 9.84 -4.06
C ILE A 42 15.54 8.58 -4.90
N TYR A 43 15.63 8.71 -6.22
CA TYR A 43 15.89 7.61 -7.15
C TYR A 43 17.19 6.88 -6.80
N LYS A 44 18.28 7.61 -6.57
CA LYS A 44 19.57 7.00 -6.20
C LYS A 44 19.46 6.16 -4.92
N MET A 45 18.73 6.65 -3.91
CA MET A 45 18.48 5.92 -2.68
C MET A 45 17.67 4.64 -2.95
N ILE A 46 16.57 4.72 -3.70
CA ILE A 46 15.76 3.54 -4.08
C ILE A 46 16.60 2.52 -4.85
N LYS A 47 17.39 3.00 -5.81
CA LYS A 47 18.27 2.17 -6.65
C LYS A 47 19.24 1.37 -5.79
N THR A 48 20.01 2.04 -4.93
CA THR A 48 21.04 1.40 -4.12
C THR A 48 20.45 0.54 -3.01
N GLU A 49 19.48 1.08 -2.27
CA GLU A 49 19.02 0.47 -1.01
C GLU A 49 17.93 -0.58 -1.20
N LEU A 50 17.13 -0.50 -2.28
CA LEU A 50 16.06 -1.45 -2.54
C LEU A 50 16.38 -2.39 -3.71
N ILE A 51 16.85 -1.86 -4.84
CA ILE A 51 16.99 -2.66 -6.07
C ILE A 51 18.33 -3.39 -6.11
N ASP A 52 19.44 -2.67 -6.03
CA ASP A 52 20.79 -3.24 -6.15
C ASP A 52 21.16 -4.12 -4.96
N SER A 53 20.58 -3.85 -3.78
CA SER A 53 20.66 -4.70 -2.58
C SER A 53 19.88 -6.02 -2.70
N LYS A 54 19.17 -6.24 -3.81
CA LYS A 54 18.30 -7.40 -4.08
C LYS A 54 17.11 -7.55 -3.13
N ASN A 55 16.73 -6.49 -2.43
CA ASN A 55 15.53 -6.48 -1.59
C ASN A 55 14.24 -6.33 -2.42
N CYS A 56 14.32 -5.74 -3.61
CA CYS A 56 13.17 -5.45 -4.47
C CYS A 56 13.53 -5.57 -5.95
N LEU A 57 12.77 -6.35 -6.72
CA LEU A 57 12.92 -6.38 -8.18
C LEU A 57 12.55 -5.01 -8.79
N PRO A 58 13.21 -4.57 -9.88
CA PRO A 58 12.86 -3.32 -10.57
C PRO A 58 11.37 -3.21 -10.93
N THR A 59 10.74 -4.32 -11.34
CA THR A 59 9.31 -4.39 -11.63
C THR A 59 8.43 -4.14 -10.40
N ASN A 60 8.83 -4.67 -9.24
CA ASN A 60 8.15 -4.43 -7.97
C ASN A 60 8.37 -3.00 -7.48
N ALA A 61 9.56 -2.43 -7.66
CA ALA A 61 9.84 -1.04 -7.30
C ALA A 61 8.98 -0.07 -8.13
N ILE A 62 8.86 -0.30 -9.45
CA ILE A 62 7.96 0.48 -10.32
C ILE A 62 6.51 0.36 -9.84
N ARG A 63 6.02 -0.86 -9.57
CA ARG A 63 4.66 -1.08 -9.05
C ARG A 63 4.44 -0.31 -7.75
N ASN A 64 5.33 -0.50 -6.77
CA ASN A 64 5.23 0.13 -5.45
C ASN A 64 5.21 1.66 -5.55
N ILE A 65 5.97 2.27 -6.46
CA ILE A 65 5.98 3.71 -6.69
C ILE A 65 4.66 4.19 -7.32
N LEU A 66 4.16 3.47 -8.33
CA LEU A 66 2.93 3.82 -9.03
C LEU A 66 1.67 3.63 -8.18
N ASP A 67 1.66 2.65 -7.29
CA ASP A 67 0.54 2.36 -6.38
C ASP A 67 0.42 3.41 -5.26
N ILE A 68 1.43 4.28 -5.07
CA ILE A 68 1.37 5.41 -4.11
C ILE A 68 0.52 6.56 -4.66
N ILE A 69 0.38 6.69 -5.99
CA ILE A 69 -0.27 7.83 -6.64
C ILE A 69 -1.64 8.14 -6.03
N PRO A 70 -2.56 7.18 -5.83
CA PRO A 70 -3.86 7.48 -5.22
C PRO A 70 -3.80 8.08 -3.81
N TYR A 71 -2.71 7.84 -3.08
CA TYR A 71 -2.53 8.24 -1.68
C TYR A 71 -1.72 9.54 -1.52
N ASN A 72 -1.04 10.00 -2.57
CA ASN A 72 -0.32 11.27 -2.60
C ASN A 72 -0.39 11.91 -4.01
N ASN A 73 -1.60 12.01 -4.56
CA ASN A 73 -1.80 12.34 -5.97
C ASN A 73 -1.32 13.74 -6.39
N ARG A 74 -1.09 14.64 -5.43
CA ARG A 74 -0.46 15.96 -5.70
C ARG A 74 0.83 15.81 -6.50
N TYR A 75 1.63 14.79 -6.21
CA TYR A 75 2.95 14.59 -6.81
C TYR A 75 2.97 13.48 -7.86
N THR A 76 1.83 13.25 -8.53
CA THR A 76 1.69 12.23 -9.59
C THR A 76 2.85 12.26 -10.59
N LYS A 77 3.20 13.44 -11.12
CA LYS A 77 4.31 13.58 -12.09
C LYS A 77 5.65 13.11 -11.53
N SER A 78 5.92 13.37 -10.26
CA SER A 78 7.14 12.91 -9.57
C SER A 78 7.21 11.39 -9.49
N TYR A 79 6.10 10.73 -9.17
CA TYR A 79 6.03 9.26 -9.13
C TYR A 79 6.20 8.63 -10.52
N LEU A 80 5.56 9.21 -11.55
CA LEU A 80 5.75 8.78 -12.94
C LEU A 80 7.21 8.91 -13.37
N PHE A 81 7.85 10.03 -13.03
CA PHE A 81 9.27 10.26 -13.32
C PHE A 81 10.18 9.25 -12.61
N LEU A 82 9.98 8.98 -11.32
CA LEU A 82 10.74 7.98 -10.58
C LEU A 82 10.57 6.57 -11.19
N ALA A 83 9.34 6.18 -11.53
CA ALA A 83 9.06 4.92 -12.21
C ALA A 83 9.75 4.85 -13.59
N LYS A 84 9.79 5.97 -14.33
CA LYS A 84 10.46 6.05 -15.62
C LYS A 84 11.97 5.88 -15.52
N LEU A 85 12.62 6.49 -14.51
CA LEU A 85 14.05 6.30 -14.27
C LEU A 85 14.40 4.82 -14.04
N ILE A 86 13.61 4.10 -13.23
CA ILE A 86 13.82 2.66 -13.02
C ILE A 86 13.58 1.88 -14.31
N SER A 87 12.51 2.21 -15.05
CA SER A 87 12.19 1.56 -16.33
C SER A 87 13.33 1.70 -17.34
N ASP A 88 13.96 2.87 -17.41
CA ASP A 88 15.09 3.12 -18.31
C ASP A 88 16.37 2.42 -17.88
N ASP A 89 16.77 2.58 -16.61
CA ASP A 89 18.02 2.02 -16.10
C ASP A 89 18.04 0.49 -16.09
N TYR A 90 16.89 -0.15 -15.86
CA TYR A 90 16.77 -1.61 -15.78
C TYR A 90 16.04 -2.22 -16.99
N HIS A 91 15.75 -1.42 -18.02
CA HIS A 91 15.08 -1.85 -19.25
C HIS A 91 13.74 -2.58 -19.01
N VAL A 92 12.98 -2.15 -18.00
CA VAL A 92 11.69 -2.75 -17.66
C VAL A 92 10.61 -2.21 -18.58
N THR A 93 10.00 -3.10 -19.35
CA THR A 93 8.93 -2.75 -20.32
C THR A 93 7.57 -3.34 -19.97
N GLU A 94 7.50 -4.23 -18.97
CA GLU A 94 6.26 -4.85 -18.53
C GLU A 94 6.24 -5.00 -17.00
N VAL A 95 5.15 -4.54 -16.40
CA VAL A 95 4.88 -4.69 -14.97
C VAL A 95 3.41 -5.06 -14.81
N LYS A 96 3.15 -6.21 -14.20
CA LYS A 96 1.79 -6.72 -14.00
C LYS A 96 1.16 -6.17 -12.74
N SER A 97 -0.16 -6.10 -12.69
CA SER A 97 -0.94 -5.74 -11.51
C SER A 97 -0.59 -4.35 -10.98
N ILE A 98 -0.47 -3.37 -11.89
CA ILE A 98 -0.38 -1.95 -11.52
C ILE A 98 -1.80 -1.41 -11.41
N GLU A 99 -2.03 -0.49 -10.47
CA GLU A 99 -3.28 0.25 -10.40
C GLU A 99 -3.67 0.85 -11.78
N PRO A 100 -4.87 0.58 -12.32
CA PRO A 100 -5.24 0.96 -13.68
C PRO A 100 -5.06 2.46 -13.98
N ILE A 101 -5.38 3.33 -13.03
CA ILE A 101 -5.20 4.78 -13.18
C ILE A 101 -3.73 5.17 -13.34
N SER A 102 -2.84 4.56 -12.56
CA SER A 102 -1.40 4.84 -12.61
C SER A 102 -0.79 4.33 -13.91
N ASN A 103 -1.21 3.15 -14.39
CA ASN A 103 -0.78 2.62 -15.68
C ASN A 103 -1.28 3.50 -16.86
N LEU A 104 -2.52 3.99 -16.80
CA LEU A 104 -3.05 4.94 -17.80
C LEU A 104 -2.23 6.23 -17.84
N LEU A 105 -1.91 6.79 -16.67
CA LEU A 105 -1.14 8.03 -16.57
C LEU A 105 0.29 7.85 -17.09
N PHE A 106 0.95 6.74 -16.74
CA PHE A 106 2.28 6.42 -17.26
C PHE A 106 2.27 6.27 -18.79
N TYR A 107 1.23 5.62 -19.34
CA TYR A 107 1.04 5.52 -20.79
C TYR A 107 0.80 6.87 -21.44
N LYS A 108 -0.02 7.75 -20.85
CA LYS A 108 -0.27 9.10 -21.38
C LYS A 108 0.99 9.97 -21.40
N GLU A 109 1.85 9.85 -20.39
CA GLU A 109 3.06 10.66 -20.25
C GLU A 109 4.20 10.15 -21.16
N TYR A 110 4.42 8.83 -21.21
CA TYR A 110 5.61 8.25 -21.85
C TYR A 110 5.33 7.33 -23.05
N GLY A 111 4.06 7.05 -23.36
CA GLY A 111 3.67 6.13 -24.44
C GLY A 111 3.92 4.64 -24.14
N ILE A 112 4.27 4.30 -22.90
CA ILE A 112 4.61 2.93 -22.47
C ILE A 112 3.44 2.35 -21.68
N LYS A 113 2.86 1.25 -22.17
CA LYS A 113 1.84 0.49 -21.44
C LYS A 113 2.51 -0.63 -20.63
N LEU A 114 2.78 -0.37 -19.36
CA LEU A 114 3.50 -1.29 -18.47
C LEU A 114 2.68 -2.56 -18.20
N ASP A 115 1.42 -2.42 -17.76
CA ASP A 115 0.51 -3.57 -17.66
C ASP A 115 -0.29 -3.70 -18.95
N LYS A 116 0.11 -4.64 -19.80
CA LYS A 116 -0.55 -4.91 -21.09
C LYS A 116 -1.97 -5.45 -20.91
N SER A 117 -2.25 -6.09 -19.77
CA SER A 117 -3.55 -6.71 -19.48
C SER A 117 -4.61 -5.71 -19.00
N ALA A 118 -4.21 -4.51 -18.58
CA ALA A 118 -5.14 -3.47 -18.13
C ALA A 118 -6.02 -2.98 -19.29
N ASP A 119 -7.34 -2.96 -19.09
CA ASP A 119 -8.27 -2.26 -19.97
C ASP A 119 -8.45 -0.82 -19.47
N PHE A 120 -7.98 0.15 -20.25
CA PHE A 120 -8.11 1.57 -19.91
C PHE A 120 -9.55 2.08 -20.04
N LYS A 121 -10.47 1.33 -20.67
CA LYS A 121 -11.88 1.72 -20.76
C LYS A 121 -12.58 1.72 -19.41
N GLU A 122 -12.06 0.96 -18.44
CA GLU A 122 -12.60 0.92 -17.08
C GLU A 122 -12.21 2.14 -16.25
N VAL A 123 -11.18 2.88 -16.66
CA VAL A 123 -10.68 4.06 -15.96
C VAL A 123 -11.47 5.28 -16.41
N ASN A 124 -12.06 6.02 -15.46
CA ASN A 124 -12.87 7.18 -15.80
C ASN A 124 -12.00 8.38 -16.23
N SER A 125 -11.55 8.37 -17.49
CA SER A 125 -10.62 9.35 -18.05
C SER A 125 -11.20 10.77 -18.12
N GLU A 126 -12.53 10.91 -18.12
CA GLU A 126 -13.24 12.20 -18.17
C GLU A 126 -13.08 13.02 -16.88
N LYS A 127 -12.53 12.44 -15.80
CA LYS A 127 -12.40 13.10 -14.49
C LYS A 127 -10.96 13.23 -13.98
N LEU A 128 -9.98 13.13 -14.89
CA LEU A 128 -8.57 13.41 -14.63
C LEU A 128 -8.24 14.92 -14.49
N GLU A 129 -9.26 15.79 -14.54
CA GLU A 129 -9.15 17.26 -14.52
C GLU A 129 -8.70 17.86 -13.18
N ILE A 130 -8.38 17.04 -12.17
CA ILE A 130 -7.99 17.54 -10.84
C ILE A 130 -6.66 18.30 -10.85
N HIS A 131 -5.81 18.03 -11.85
CA HIS A 131 -4.54 18.73 -12.07
C HIS A 131 -4.65 19.89 -13.06
N THR A 132 -5.81 20.10 -13.69
CA THR A 132 -6.02 21.19 -14.64
C THR A 132 -5.85 22.53 -13.94
N GLU A 133 -5.09 23.43 -14.57
CA GLU A 133 -4.94 24.80 -14.13
C GLU A 133 -6.31 25.48 -14.04
N ASN A 134 -6.56 26.25 -12.98
CA ASN A 134 -7.86 26.86 -12.70
C ASN A 134 -9.00 25.85 -12.49
N SER A 135 -8.82 24.89 -11.59
CA SER A 135 -9.91 24.08 -11.04
C SER A 135 -10.05 24.27 -9.53
N ILE A 136 -11.28 24.10 -9.01
CA ILE A 136 -11.54 24.14 -7.57
C ILE A 136 -10.76 23.03 -6.82
N TYR A 137 -10.54 21.89 -7.47
CA TYR A 137 -9.77 20.77 -6.92
C TYR A 137 -8.29 21.10 -6.81
N ARG A 138 -7.72 21.80 -7.81
CA ARG A 138 -6.35 22.30 -7.72
C ARG A 138 -6.21 23.37 -6.63
N ALA A 139 -7.21 24.24 -6.47
CA ALA A 139 -7.21 25.21 -5.38
C ALA A 139 -7.16 24.52 -4.00
N ILE A 140 -7.98 23.47 -3.79
CA ILE A 140 -7.87 22.61 -2.60
C ILE A 140 -6.50 21.96 -2.50
N MET A 141 -6.02 21.35 -3.59
CA MET A 141 -4.75 20.61 -3.62
C MET A 141 -3.56 21.45 -3.14
N TYR A 142 -3.54 22.75 -3.42
CA TYR A 142 -2.48 23.67 -2.99
C TYR A 142 -2.88 24.59 -1.83
N ASN A 143 -4.06 24.36 -1.23
CA ASN A 143 -4.62 25.21 -0.18
C ASN A 143 -4.70 26.71 -0.57
N ASP A 144 -5.00 26.97 -1.85
CA ASP A 144 -5.17 28.31 -2.40
C ASP A 144 -6.59 28.82 -2.09
N LEU A 145 -6.71 29.52 -0.96
CA LEU A 145 -7.99 30.01 -0.48
C LEU A 145 -8.60 31.07 -1.40
N GLU A 146 -7.80 31.93 -2.02
CA GLU A 146 -8.31 33.02 -2.86
C GLU A 146 -9.00 32.46 -4.10
N THR A 147 -8.30 31.60 -4.84
CA THR A 147 -8.88 30.91 -6.00
C THR A 147 -10.08 30.07 -5.59
N PHE A 148 -10.00 29.37 -4.44
CA PHE A 148 -11.11 28.55 -3.94
C PHE A 148 -12.37 29.37 -3.68
N ILE A 149 -12.25 30.54 -3.01
CA ILE A 149 -13.37 31.45 -2.76
C ILE A 149 -13.99 31.90 -4.09
N ALA A 150 -13.16 32.33 -5.05
CA ALA A 150 -13.62 32.77 -6.35
C ALA A 150 -14.42 31.69 -7.11
N PHE A 151 -14.13 30.39 -6.90
CA PHE A 151 -14.96 29.30 -7.43
C PHE A 151 -16.30 29.16 -6.70
N THR A 152 -16.29 29.33 -5.38
CA THR A 152 -17.51 29.16 -4.57
C THR A 152 -18.53 30.30 -4.74
N GLU A 153 -18.10 31.43 -5.30
CA GLU A 153 -18.93 32.61 -5.59
C GLU A 153 -19.51 32.62 -7.01
N ARG A 154 -19.15 31.65 -7.86
CA ARG A 154 -19.70 31.56 -9.23
C ARG A 154 -21.16 31.14 -9.22
N ASP A 155 -21.91 31.68 -10.17
CA ASP A 155 -23.29 31.23 -10.43
C ASP A 155 -23.32 29.74 -10.72
N GLY A 156 -24.22 29.02 -10.05
CA GLY A 156 -24.37 27.58 -10.20
C GLY A 156 -23.41 26.72 -9.36
N PHE A 157 -22.62 27.30 -8.45
CA PHE A 157 -21.79 26.52 -7.52
C PHE A 157 -22.63 25.58 -6.64
N ASP A 158 -22.37 24.28 -6.74
CA ASP A 158 -22.95 23.27 -5.85
C ASP A 158 -22.01 22.95 -4.68
N LYS A 159 -22.37 23.43 -3.49
CA LYS A 159 -21.64 23.15 -2.24
C LYS A 159 -21.60 21.67 -1.86
N ASN A 160 -22.53 20.86 -2.36
CA ASN A 160 -22.64 19.44 -2.10
C ASN A 160 -22.00 18.59 -3.21
N GLN A 161 -21.33 19.22 -4.18
CA GLN A 161 -20.70 18.49 -5.27
C GLN A 161 -19.72 17.44 -4.75
N LYS A 162 -19.69 16.31 -5.45
CA LYS A 162 -18.80 15.19 -5.15
C LYS A 162 -17.94 14.86 -6.35
N LEU A 163 -16.66 14.68 -6.09
CA LEU A 163 -15.69 14.22 -7.08
C LEU A 163 -15.55 12.70 -7.00
N LYS A 164 -15.93 12.01 -8.08
CA LYS A 164 -15.58 10.60 -8.32
C LYS A 164 -14.36 10.56 -9.20
N CYS A 165 -13.22 10.08 -8.71
CA CYS A 165 -11.97 10.10 -9.45
C CYS A 165 -11.05 9.00 -8.93
N ASP A 166 -10.57 8.14 -9.82
CA ASP A 166 -9.76 6.96 -9.47
C ASP A 166 -8.38 7.36 -8.92
N LEU A 167 -7.99 8.63 -9.01
CA LEU A 167 -6.81 9.19 -8.33
C LEU A 167 -6.95 9.35 -6.82
N TYR A 168 -8.11 9.00 -6.25
CA TYR A 168 -8.31 8.96 -4.81
C TYR A 168 -8.72 7.54 -4.40
N PRO A 169 -8.28 7.04 -3.24
CA PRO A 169 -8.61 5.68 -2.81
C PRO A 169 -10.12 5.55 -2.63
N PHE A 170 -10.72 4.42 -2.99
CA PHE A 170 -12.13 4.09 -2.71
C PHE A 170 -13.17 5.15 -3.19
N SER A 171 -12.93 5.82 -4.32
CA SER A 171 -13.70 7.00 -4.76
C SER A 171 -15.06 6.72 -5.44
N TYR A 172 -15.59 5.49 -5.35
CA TYR A 172 -16.81 5.07 -6.04
C TYR A 172 -18.07 5.89 -5.68
N VAL A 173 -18.20 6.31 -4.41
CA VAL A 173 -19.28 7.23 -3.96
C VAL A 173 -18.98 8.68 -4.31
N GLY A 174 -17.69 9.00 -4.45
CA GLY A 174 -17.17 10.35 -4.63
C GLY A 174 -17.00 11.13 -3.33
N TYR A 175 -16.08 12.07 -3.35
CA TYR A 175 -15.67 12.87 -2.19
C TYR A 175 -16.18 14.30 -2.28
N SER A 176 -16.71 14.79 -1.16
CA SER A 176 -17.06 16.20 -0.98
C SER A 176 -15.81 17.08 -0.97
N LEU A 177 -15.99 18.38 -1.24
CA LEU A 177 -14.89 19.35 -1.15
C LEU A 177 -14.22 19.34 0.23
N LEU A 178 -14.98 19.13 1.32
CA LEU A 178 -14.43 19.10 2.68
C LEU A 178 -13.53 17.87 2.89
N GLU A 179 -13.94 16.70 2.39
CA GLU A 179 -13.13 15.48 2.43
C GLU A 179 -11.86 15.63 1.61
N LEU A 180 -11.93 16.26 0.43
CA LEU A 180 -10.75 16.59 -0.37
C LEU A 180 -9.80 17.55 0.35
N CYS A 181 -10.33 18.53 1.11
CA CYS A 181 -9.48 19.36 1.95
C CYS A 181 -8.74 18.56 3.02
N CYS A 182 -9.39 17.54 3.61
CA CYS A 182 -8.73 16.64 4.56
C CYS A 182 -7.62 15.83 3.89
N TYR A 183 -7.88 15.26 2.71
CA TYR A 183 -6.90 14.47 1.94
C TYR A 183 -5.65 15.29 1.61
N HIS A 184 -5.83 16.53 1.15
CA HIS A 184 -4.72 17.40 0.73
C HIS A 184 -4.07 18.17 1.88
N GLY A 185 -4.65 18.13 3.09
CA GLY A 185 -4.20 18.96 4.20
C GLY A 185 -4.49 20.46 3.99
N ALA A 186 -5.55 20.80 3.25
CA ALA A 186 -5.92 22.17 2.87
C ALA A 186 -6.68 22.89 4.01
N VAL A 187 -5.93 23.38 5.00
CA VAL A 187 -6.47 23.94 6.24
C VAL A 187 -7.41 25.12 6.00
N ASP A 188 -7.07 26.01 5.08
CA ASP A 188 -7.79 27.27 4.89
C ASP A 188 -9.08 27.04 4.11
N CYS A 189 -9.01 26.22 3.06
CA CYS A 189 -10.19 25.75 2.34
C CYS A 189 -11.13 24.96 3.28
N PHE A 190 -10.59 24.10 4.15
CA PHE A 190 -11.37 23.38 5.17
C PHE A 190 -12.09 24.33 6.13
N LYS A 191 -11.37 25.32 6.69
CA LYS A 191 -11.95 26.34 7.59
C LYS A 191 -13.07 27.11 6.89
N PHE A 192 -12.84 27.54 5.67
CA PHE A 192 -13.83 28.28 4.88
C PHE A 192 -15.10 27.45 4.67
N LEU A 193 -15.00 26.20 4.22
CA LEU A 193 -16.15 25.32 4.02
C LEU A 193 -16.96 25.07 5.29
N ARG A 194 -16.29 25.00 6.44
CA ARG A 194 -16.94 24.86 7.75
C ARG A 194 -17.67 26.14 8.17
N THR A 195 -17.04 27.30 7.99
CA THR A 195 -17.61 28.58 8.41
C THR A 195 -18.72 29.05 7.48
N LYS A 196 -18.49 29.03 6.16
CA LYS A 196 -19.42 29.57 5.15
C LYS A 196 -20.62 28.66 4.90
N PHE A 197 -20.39 27.35 4.83
CA PHE A 197 -21.42 26.38 4.39
C PHE A 197 -21.84 25.39 5.46
N SER A 198 -21.24 25.44 6.66
CA SER A 198 -21.50 24.45 7.74
C SER A 198 -21.28 23.00 7.29
N SER A 199 -20.35 22.79 6.36
CA SER A 199 -20.09 21.48 5.73
C SER A 199 -19.84 20.40 6.78
N LYS A 200 -20.58 19.28 6.75
CA LYS A 200 -20.50 18.23 7.78
C LYS A 200 -19.13 17.52 7.76
N ILE A 201 -18.51 17.36 8.93
CA ILE A 201 -17.31 16.52 9.10
C ILE A 201 -17.77 15.05 9.13
N THR A 202 -17.28 14.26 8.17
CA THR A 202 -17.57 12.82 8.04
C THR A 202 -16.46 11.97 8.68
N ASP A 203 -16.70 10.68 8.83
CA ASP A 203 -15.68 9.68 9.15
C ASP A 203 -14.55 9.68 8.10
N THR A 204 -14.88 9.85 6.82
CA THR A 204 -13.90 10.06 5.74
C THR A 204 -13.02 11.28 5.99
N CYS A 205 -13.58 12.42 6.44
CA CYS A 205 -12.77 13.59 6.81
C CYS A 205 -11.72 13.24 7.86
N LEU A 206 -12.10 12.45 8.88
CA LEU A 206 -11.16 12.02 9.92
C LEU A 206 -10.09 11.09 9.34
N GLY A 207 -10.47 10.05 8.59
CA GLY A 207 -9.52 9.15 7.95
C GLY A 207 -8.52 9.87 7.03
N PHE A 208 -9.02 10.72 6.13
CA PHE A 208 -8.18 11.53 5.25
C PHE A 208 -7.32 12.55 5.97
N SER A 209 -7.69 13.02 7.16
CA SER A 209 -6.82 13.91 7.93
C SER A 209 -5.52 13.23 8.39
N PHE A 210 -5.55 11.90 8.60
CA PHE A 210 -4.36 11.09 8.85
C PHE A 210 -3.51 10.98 7.57
N LEU A 211 -4.14 10.63 6.44
CA LEU A 211 -3.46 10.52 5.15
C LEU A 211 -2.81 11.84 4.70
N GLY A 212 -3.54 12.95 4.82
CA GLY A 212 -3.07 14.29 4.49
C GLY A 212 -2.04 14.86 5.46
N ARG A 213 -1.70 14.12 6.54
CA ARG A 213 -0.65 14.47 7.53
C ARG A 213 -0.85 15.83 8.19
N ASN A 214 -2.08 16.28 8.33
CA ASN A 214 -2.39 17.60 8.88
C ASN A 214 -2.98 17.52 10.30
N LYS A 215 -2.13 17.73 11.30
CA LYS A 215 -2.49 17.67 12.75
C LYS A 215 -3.63 18.65 13.10
N GLU A 216 -3.74 19.80 12.44
CA GLU A 216 -4.80 20.78 12.72
C GLU A 216 -6.17 20.28 12.25
N ILE A 217 -6.26 19.79 11.01
CA ILE A 217 -7.51 19.22 10.48
C ILE A 217 -7.90 17.99 11.29
N MET A 218 -6.95 17.11 11.60
CA MET A 218 -7.18 15.90 12.42
C MET A 218 -7.79 16.28 13.77
N SER A 219 -7.17 17.21 14.49
CA SER A 219 -7.65 17.67 15.81
C SER A 219 -9.06 18.27 15.74
N LYS A 220 -9.43 18.92 14.63
CA LYS A 220 -10.80 19.41 14.41
C LYS A 220 -11.77 18.27 14.13
N CYS A 221 -11.37 17.27 13.34
CA CYS A 221 -12.23 16.13 13.00
C CYS A 221 -12.54 15.27 14.23
N LEU A 222 -11.55 15.06 15.11
CA LEU A 222 -11.70 14.32 16.38
C LEU A 222 -12.75 14.90 17.33
N LYS A 223 -13.11 16.19 17.20
CA LYS A 223 -14.20 16.79 18.00
C LYS A 223 -15.59 16.30 17.60
N TYR A 224 -15.72 15.70 16.42
CA TYR A 224 -17.01 15.29 15.84
C TYR A 224 -17.07 13.81 15.51
N GLN A 225 -15.92 13.16 15.32
CA GLN A 225 -15.81 11.78 14.88
C GLN A 225 -14.87 11.00 15.79
N LYS A 226 -15.13 9.70 15.93
CA LYS A 226 -14.24 8.78 16.63
C LYS A 226 -13.37 8.03 15.61
N PRO A 227 -12.07 7.86 15.89
CA PRO A 227 -11.21 7.00 15.08
C PRO A 227 -11.77 5.58 14.94
N ASN A 228 -11.48 4.98 13.79
CA ASN A 228 -11.84 3.61 13.44
C ASN A 228 -10.68 2.95 12.68
N TYR A 229 -10.87 1.70 12.24
CA TYR A 229 -9.83 0.95 11.52
C TYR A 229 -9.32 1.67 10.25
N LYS A 230 -10.16 2.43 9.54
CA LYS A 230 -9.73 3.22 8.37
C LYS A 230 -8.76 4.34 8.76
N CYS A 231 -8.88 4.89 9.96
CA CYS A 231 -7.91 5.87 10.46
C CYS A 231 -6.54 5.24 10.64
N MET A 232 -6.48 3.99 11.15
CA MET A 232 -5.22 3.25 11.28
C MET A 232 -4.64 2.91 9.91
N GLU A 233 -5.45 2.42 8.98
CA GLU A 233 -5.04 2.18 7.60
C GLU A 233 -4.40 3.44 6.98
N TYR A 234 -5.07 4.60 7.04
CA TYR A 234 -4.52 5.84 6.51
C TYR A 234 -3.31 6.38 7.28
N ALA A 235 -3.20 6.12 8.59
CA ALA A 235 -2.01 6.44 9.35
C ALA A 235 -0.80 5.61 8.89
N ILE A 236 -0.99 4.30 8.67
CA ILE A 236 0.01 3.39 8.09
C ILE A 236 0.40 3.85 6.68
N ILE A 237 -0.57 4.13 5.80
CA ILE A 237 -0.30 4.62 4.44
C ILE A 237 0.47 5.95 4.47
N SER A 238 0.19 6.83 5.44
CA SER A 238 0.86 8.13 5.52
C SER A 238 2.35 8.05 5.89
N HIS A 239 2.82 6.88 6.34
CA HIS A 239 4.14 6.66 6.93
C HIS A 239 4.43 7.65 8.08
N ASN A 240 3.43 7.94 8.91
CA ASN A 240 3.55 8.84 10.05
C ASN A 240 3.41 8.03 11.36
N ILE A 241 4.54 7.69 11.97
CA ILE A 241 4.56 6.83 13.16
C ILE A 241 3.90 7.47 14.38
N ASP A 242 3.93 8.81 14.49
CA ASP A 242 3.21 9.53 15.55
C ASP A 242 1.70 9.25 15.47
N PHE A 243 1.16 9.15 14.25
CA PHE A 243 -0.27 8.90 14.04
C PHE A 243 -0.66 7.47 14.35
N VAL A 244 0.18 6.51 13.95
CA VAL A 244 -0.02 5.10 14.24
C VAL A 244 0.00 4.87 15.75
N THR A 245 1.04 5.36 16.43
CA THR A 245 1.18 5.23 17.89
C THR A 245 0.10 6.00 18.65
N PHE A 246 -0.32 7.18 18.18
CA PHE A 246 -1.47 7.90 18.75
C PHE A 246 -2.77 7.08 18.67
N LEU A 247 -3.08 6.50 17.53
CA LEU A 247 -4.30 5.69 17.35
C LEU A 247 -4.26 4.42 18.18
N MET A 248 -3.10 3.77 18.26
CA MET A 248 -2.89 2.59 19.07
C MET A 248 -3.05 2.89 20.57
N ASN A 249 -2.36 3.92 21.07
CA ASN A 249 -2.30 4.18 22.51
C ASN A 249 -3.56 4.87 23.05
N GLU A 250 -4.10 5.85 22.33
CA GLU A 250 -5.22 6.68 22.81
C GLU A 250 -6.59 6.08 22.48
N TYR A 251 -6.67 5.25 21.44
CA TYR A 251 -7.93 4.66 20.96
C TYR A 251 -7.94 3.13 20.95
N ASN A 252 -6.84 2.47 21.32
CA ASN A 252 -6.72 1.02 21.34
C ASN A 252 -7.09 0.37 19.99
N ILE A 253 -6.69 1.03 18.89
CA ILE A 253 -6.87 0.51 17.55
C ILE A 253 -5.62 -0.29 17.20
N GLU A 254 -5.80 -1.58 16.92
CA GLU A 254 -4.69 -2.48 16.58
C GLU A 254 -4.06 -2.11 15.22
N ILE A 255 -2.74 -2.30 15.13
CA ILE A 255 -1.98 -2.13 13.89
C ILE A 255 -2.21 -3.38 13.03
N ASP A 256 -2.69 -3.19 11.80
CA ASP A 256 -2.90 -4.27 10.84
C ASP A 256 -1.60 -4.60 10.09
N LEU A 257 -1.06 -5.79 10.31
CA LEU A 257 0.19 -6.24 9.68
C LEU A 257 0.07 -6.45 8.17
N ASP A 258 -1.11 -6.75 7.62
CA ASP A 258 -1.29 -6.84 6.16
C ASP A 258 -1.21 -5.45 5.53
N TYR A 259 -1.73 -4.40 6.19
CA TYR A 259 -1.53 -3.02 5.74
C TYR A 259 -0.06 -2.58 5.87
N CYS A 260 0.63 -2.91 6.97
CA CYS A 260 2.07 -2.64 7.08
C CYS A 260 2.86 -3.23 5.92
N GLY A 261 2.56 -4.49 5.56
CA GLY A 261 3.18 -5.17 4.42
C GLY A 261 2.80 -4.57 3.07
N THR A 262 1.51 -4.37 2.82
CA THR A 262 0.96 -3.84 1.55
C THR A 262 1.53 -2.45 1.24
N TYR A 263 1.66 -1.59 2.25
CA TYR A 263 2.18 -0.23 2.08
C TYR A 263 3.67 -0.10 2.42
N ASN A 264 4.38 -1.21 2.59
CA ASN A 264 5.80 -1.28 2.92
C ASN A 264 6.21 -0.44 4.16
N ASN A 265 5.29 -0.28 5.12
CA ASN A 265 5.51 0.46 6.36
C ASN A 265 6.06 -0.46 7.45
N LEU A 266 7.35 -0.76 7.34
CA LEU A 266 8.07 -1.57 8.32
C LEU A 266 8.12 -0.90 9.70
N GLU A 267 8.14 0.44 9.79
CA GLU A 267 8.21 1.12 11.08
C GLU A 267 6.96 0.84 11.94
N SER A 268 5.77 0.86 11.33
CA SER A 268 4.51 0.49 12.01
C SER A 268 4.47 -0.98 12.39
N PHE A 269 5.03 -1.85 11.54
CA PHE A 269 5.20 -3.27 11.85
C PHE A 269 6.08 -3.47 13.08
N LEU A 270 7.21 -2.75 13.17
CA LEU A 270 8.12 -2.83 14.30
C LEU A 270 7.46 -2.33 15.59
N VAL A 271 6.63 -1.29 15.53
CA VAL A 271 5.83 -0.85 16.70
C VAL A 271 4.87 -1.95 17.16
N TYR A 272 4.16 -2.61 16.23
CA TYR A 272 3.32 -3.74 16.60
C TYR A 272 4.11 -4.84 17.30
N PHE A 273 5.26 -5.23 16.74
CA PHE A 273 6.08 -6.29 17.31
C PHE A 273 6.62 -5.91 18.70
N ASP A 274 7.12 -4.68 18.86
CA ASP A 274 7.64 -4.19 20.15
C ASP A 274 6.59 -4.23 21.27
N GLN A 275 5.33 -3.94 20.93
CA GLN A 275 4.25 -3.88 21.92
C GLN A 275 3.61 -5.25 22.23
N THR A 276 3.57 -6.15 21.24
CA THR A 276 2.85 -7.43 21.38
C THR A 276 3.77 -8.61 21.62
N ASN A 277 5.02 -8.53 21.17
CA ASN A 277 5.94 -9.66 21.04
C ASN A 277 5.31 -10.87 20.32
N ASP A 278 4.37 -10.64 19.40
CA ASP A 278 3.67 -11.68 18.67
C ASP A 278 4.53 -12.23 17.53
N ILE A 279 5.49 -13.09 17.90
CA ILE A 279 6.42 -13.73 16.97
C ILE A 279 5.68 -14.49 15.87
N LYS A 280 4.53 -15.11 16.19
CA LYS A 280 3.74 -15.93 15.27
C LYS A 280 3.17 -15.09 14.13
N ASN A 281 2.41 -14.05 14.43
CA ASN A 281 1.81 -13.21 13.41
C ASN A 281 2.88 -12.39 12.69
N CYS A 282 3.89 -11.89 13.42
CA CYS A 282 5.00 -11.17 12.79
C CYS A 282 5.78 -12.03 11.79
N PHE A 283 6.09 -13.28 12.12
CA PHE A 283 6.71 -14.20 11.17
C PHE A 283 5.87 -14.34 9.89
N ILE A 284 4.58 -14.65 10.02
CA ILE A 284 3.69 -14.92 8.88
C ILE A 284 3.50 -13.69 8.00
N TYR A 285 3.24 -12.52 8.59
CA TYR A 285 2.99 -11.29 7.84
C TYR A 285 4.26 -10.56 7.37
N SER A 286 5.44 -10.89 7.92
CA SER A 286 6.72 -10.35 7.41
C SER A 286 6.97 -10.71 5.94
N VAL A 287 6.35 -11.79 5.46
CA VAL A 287 6.35 -12.22 4.04
C VAL A 287 5.91 -11.10 3.10
N ASN A 288 4.98 -10.24 3.52
CA ASN A 288 4.48 -9.14 2.69
C ASN A 288 5.56 -8.10 2.38
N LEU A 289 6.52 -7.90 3.30
CA LEU A 289 7.60 -6.91 3.18
C LEU A 289 8.71 -7.34 2.21
N ASN A 290 8.79 -8.63 1.87
CA ASN A 290 9.82 -9.18 0.99
C ASN A 290 11.26 -8.87 1.46
N ILE A 291 11.51 -8.99 2.77
CA ILE A 291 12.82 -8.81 3.38
C ILE A 291 13.25 -10.18 3.95
N PRO A 292 14.02 -11.00 3.22
CA PRO A 292 14.44 -12.33 3.67
C PRO A 292 15.08 -12.34 5.07
N SER A 293 15.99 -11.39 5.33
CA SER A 293 16.66 -11.30 6.64
C SER A 293 15.72 -10.94 7.78
N PHE A 294 14.58 -10.31 7.51
CA PHE A 294 13.55 -10.02 8.52
C PHE A 294 12.69 -11.24 8.82
N LEU A 295 12.37 -12.03 7.80
CA LEU A 295 11.73 -13.34 7.96
C LEU A 295 12.64 -14.29 8.78
N GLU A 296 13.93 -14.37 8.41
CA GLU A 296 14.94 -15.19 9.11
C GLU A 296 15.15 -14.73 10.56
N TYR A 297 15.03 -13.44 10.83
CA TYR A 297 15.06 -12.92 12.20
C TYR A 297 13.96 -13.54 13.06
N PHE A 298 12.71 -13.61 12.59
CA PHE A 298 11.65 -14.27 13.37
C PHE A 298 11.86 -15.78 13.53
N LEU A 299 12.43 -16.47 12.52
CA LEU A 299 12.85 -17.87 12.66
C LEU A 299 13.91 -18.03 13.76
N SER A 300 14.85 -17.09 13.86
CA SER A 300 15.87 -17.08 14.91
C SER A 300 15.29 -16.84 16.32
N LEU A 301 14.12 -16.19 16.41
CA LEU A 301 13.34 -16.03 17.64
C LEU A 301 12.48 -17.26 17.97
N GLY A 302 12.55 -18.33 17.17
CA GLY A 302 11.81 -19.57 17.39
C GLY A 302 10.44 -19.62 16.72
N ALA A 303 10.16 -18.75 15.74
CA ALA A 303 8.96 -18.89 14.92
C ALA A 303 8.95 -20.26 14.21
N ASN A 304 7.81 -20.94 14.22
CA ASN A 304 7.64 -22.19 13.48
C ASN A 304 7.44 -21.89 11.98
N ILE A 305 8.27 -22.46 11.12
CA ILE A 305 8.20 -22.28 9.66
C ILE A 305 6.84 -22.67 9.07
N ASN A 306 6.14 -23.61 9.70
CA ASN A 306 4.81 -24.11 9.31
C ASN A 306 3.68 -23.57 10.21
N GLU A 307 3.94 -22.48 10.93
CA GLU A 307 2.93 -21.80 11.75
C GLU A 307 1.72 -21.41 10.90
N LYS A 308 0.53 -21.49 11.51
CA LYS A 308 -0.75 -21.19 10.86
C LYS A 308 -1.48 -20.07 11.57
N VAL A 309 -1.87 -19.02 10.84
CA VAL A 309 -2.83 -18.04 11.35
C VAL A 309 -4.27 -18.55 11.21
N GLU A 310 -5.24 -17.67 11.45
CA GLU A 310 -6.64 -17.96 11.17
C GLU A 310 -6.80 -18.55 9.76
N GLN A 311 -7.72 -19.50 9.62
CA GLN A 311 -7.98 -20.21 8.36
C GLN A 311 -6.88 -21.19 7.92
N GLY A 312 -5.92 -21.51 8.78
CA GLY A 312 -4.89 -22.50 8.47
C GLY A 312 -3.83 -22.00 7.48
N ILE A 313 -3.79 -20.69 7.23
CA ILE A 313 -2.87 -20.04 6.29
C ILE A 313 -1.46 -20.02 6.88
N THR A 314 -0.47 -20.45 6.09
CA THR A 314 0.95 -20.37 6.43
C THR A 314 1.64 -19.23 5.69
N ALA A 315 2.88 -18.91 6.09
CA ALA A 315 3.74 -17.97 5.39
C ALA A 315 3.89 -18.31 3.88
N LEU A 316 3.96 -19.60 3.52
CA LEU A 316 4.07 -20.03 2.12
C LEU A 316 2.79 -19.78 1.31
N HIS A 317 1.61 -19.92 1.93
CA HIS A 317 0.34 -19.55 1.32
C HIS A 317 0.28 -18.05 1.02
N ILE A 318 0.73 -17.20 1.96
CA ILE A 318 0.81 -15.74 1.75
C ILE A 318 1.80 -15.40 0.63
N ALA A 319 2.97 -16.04 0.60
CA ALA A 319 3.95 -15.82 -0.46
C ALA A 319 3.38 -16.16 -1.84
N ALA A 320 2.62 -17.26 -1.96
CA ALA A 320 1.88 -17.62 -3.17
C ALA A 320 0.80 -16.59 -3.54
N MET A 321 0.00 -16.14 -2.57
CA MET A 321 -1.06 -15.15 -2.76
C MET A 321 -0.54 -13.78 -3.20
N LYS A 322 0.66 -13.40 -2.75
CA LYS A 322 1.28 -12.09 -3.04
C LYS A 322 2.36 -12.17 -4.13
N ASN A 323 2.51 -13.33 -4.79
CA ASN A 323 3.50 -13.60 -5.84
C ASN A 323 4.95 -13.26 -5.42
N LYS A 324 5.34 -13.64 -4.19
CA LYS A 324 6.67 -13.38 -3.60
C LYS A 324 7.55 -14.62 -3.73
N LYS A 325 8.06 -14.88 -4.94
CA LYS A 325 8.85 -16.08 -5.25
C LYS A 325 10.11 -16.21 -4.41
N GLU A 326 10.85 -15.12 -4.25
CA GLU A 326 12.10 -15.09 -3.47
C GLU A 326 11.84 -15.40 -2.00
N THR A 327 10.74 -14.89 -1.44
CA THR A 327 10.33 -15.23 -0.07
C THR A 327 9.86 -16.68 0.03
N ALA A 328 9.13 -17.19 -0.97
CA ALA A 328 8.75 -18.61 -1.02
C ALA A 328 9.97 -19.54 -1.08
N GLU A 329 11.02 -19.14 -1.79
CA GLU A 329 12.30 -19.86 -1.84
C GLU A 329 12.93 -19.97 -0.45
N VAL A 330 13.06 -18.84 0.26
CA VAL A 330 13.61 -18.81 1.63
C VAL A 330 12.78 -19.68 2.57
N LEU A 331 11.44 -19.61 2.49
CA LEU A 331 10.55 -20.42 3.30
C LEU A 331 10.76 -21.93 3.07
N ILE A 332 10.84 -22.36 1.81
CA ILE A 332 11.03 -23.78 1.46
C ILE A 332 12.43 -24.26 1.88
N LEU A 333 13.47 -23.44 1.69
CA LEU A 333 14.83 -23.73 2.14
C LEU A 333 14.91 -23.94 3.65
N HIS A 334 14.07 -23.24 4.42
CA HIS A 334 13.96 -23.38 5.88
C HIS A 334 12.95 -24.47 6.32
N GLY A 335 12.42 -25.28 5.38
CA GLY A 335 11.59 -26.43 5.70
C GLY A 335 10.09 -26.19 5.72
N ALA A 336 9.59 -25.13 5.07
CA ALA A 336 8.15 -24.97 4.86
C ALA A 336 7.59 -26.17 4.08
N ASN A 337 6.49 -26.74 4.56
CA ASN A 337 5.79 -27.82 3.88
C ASN A 337 5.11 -27.29 2.62
N ILE A 338 5.66 -27.64 1.47
CA ILE A 338 5.18 -27.18 0.15
C ILE A 338 3.75 -27.62 -0.18
N ASN A 339 3.28 -28.69 0.47
CA ASN A 339 1.95 -29.28 0.28
C ASN A 339 1.04 -29.04 1.51
N GLU A 340 1.41 -28.13 2.40
CA GLU A 340 0.55 -27.77 3.52
C GLU A 340 -0.80 -27.26 3.01
N LYS A 341 -1.87 -27.63 3.72
CA LYS A 341 -3.24 -27.23 3.37
C LYS A 341 -3.76 -26.20 4.36
N ASP A 342 -4.43 -25.19 3.81
CA ASP A 342 -5.28 -24.28 4.58
C ASP A 342 -6.62 -24.94 4.95
N LYS A 343 -7.53 -24.18 5.57
CA LYS A 343 -8.84 -24.69 5.99
C LYS A 343 -9.78 -25.05 4.84
N TYR A 344 -9.46 -24.68 3.60
CA TYR A 344 -10.23 -25.03 2.40
C TYR A 344 -9.57 -26.18 1.63
N GLY A 345 -8.52 -26.78 2.20
CA GLY A 345 -7.72 -27.78 1.52
C GLY A 345 -6.82 -27.20 0.42
N GLU A 346 -6.78 -25.87 0.24
CA GLU A 346 -5.95 -25.22 -0.77
C GLU A 346 -4.47 -25.28 -0.31
N THR A 347 -3.59 -25.65 -1.22
CA THR A 347 -2.13 -25.53 -1.03
C THR A 347 -1.62 -24.21 -1.64
N ALA A 348 -0.36 -23.86 -1.38
CA ALA A 348 0.29 -22.73 -2.06
C ALA A 348 0.18 -22.80 -3.59
N LEU A 349 0.19 -24.00 -4.18
CA LEU A 349 0.01 -24.19 -5.62
C LEU A 349 -1.43 -23.90 -6.09
N HIS A 350 -2.44 -24.28 -5.31
CA HIS A 350 -3.84 -23.91 -5.59
C HIS A 350 -4.01 -22.40 -5.59
N ILE A 351 -3.45 -21.72 -4.59
CA ILE A 351 -3.46 -20.25 -4.51
C ILE A 351 -2.77 -19.63 -5.72
N ALA A 352 -1.56 -20.07 -6.08
CA ALA A 352 -0.85 -19.56 -7.25
C ALA A 352 -1.67 -19.72 -8.55
N ALA A 353 -2.35 -20.85 -8.72
CA ALA A 353 -3.25 -21.10 -9.85
C ALA A 353 -4.50 -20.19 -9.83
N LYS A 354 -5.12 -20.00 -8.67
CA LYS A 354 -6.30 -19.13 -8.45
C LYS A 354 -6.06 -17.69 -8.88
N TYR A 355 -4.83 -17.19 -8.67
CA TYR A 355 -4.40 -15.85 -9.07
C TYR A 355 -3.64 -15.81 -10.40
N ASN A 356 -3.48 -16.94 -11.09
CA ASN A 356 -2.77 -17.06 -12.37
C ASN A 356 -1.30 -16.57 -12.31
N TYR A 357 -0.64 -16.79 -11.18
CA TYR A 357 0.76 -16.46 -10.98
C TYR A 357 1.66 -17.61 -11.46
N LYS A 358 1.87 -17.63 -12.78
CA LYS A 358 2.60 -18.71 -13.47
C LYS A 358 4.01 -18.93 -12.96
N GLU A 359 4.72 -17.85 -12.60
CA GLU A 359 6.13 -17.96 -12.19
C GLU A 359 6.28 -18.68 -10.86
N ILE A 360 5.56 -18.24 -9.82
CA ILE A 360 5.58 -18.92 -8.52
C ILE A 360 4.95 -20.32 -8.60
N ALA A 361 3.92 -20.53 -9.43
CA ALA A 361 3.37 -21.87 -9.66
C ALA A 361 4.42 -22.82 -10.26
N ALA A 362 5.13 -22.38 -11.31
CA ALA A 362 6.19 -23.16 -11.93
C ALA A 362 7.35 -23.43 -10.95
N PHE A 363 7.69 -22.43 -10.13
CA PHE A 363 8.70 -22.57 -9.08
C PHE A 363 8.29 -23.62 -8.03
N LEU A 364 7.07 -23.56 -7.49
CA LEU A 364 6.56 -24.54 -6.54
C LEU A 364 6.57 -25.96 -7.13
N ILE A 365 6.14 -26.13 -8.39
CA ILE A 365 6.18 -27.42 -9.09
C ILE A 365 7.62 -27.93 -9.23
N SER A 366 8.56 -27.06 -9.58
CA SER A 366 9.97 -27.43 -9.72
C SER A 366 10.60 -27.90 -8.41
N LEU A 367 10.05 -27.47 -7.26
CA LEU A 367 10.46 -27.88 -5.92
C LEU A 367 9.64 -29.06 -5.36
N GLY A 368 8.82 -29.72 -6.20
CA GLY A 368 8.11 -30.94 -5.83
C GLY A 368 6.73 -30.73 -5.20
N ALA A 369 6.09 -29.58 -5.43
CA ALA A 369 4.67 -29.40 -5.06
C ALA A 369 3.82 -30.49 -5.75
N ASN A 370 2.98 -31.16 -4.99
CA ASN A 370 2.10 -32.21 -5.50
C ASN A 370 0.95 -31.57 -6.30
N ILE A 371 1.05 -31.68 -7.63
CA ILE A 371 0.07 -31.15 -8.58
C ILE A 371 -1.31 -31.82 -8.50
N ASN A 372 -1.39 -32.98 -7.84
CA ASN A 372 -2.61 -33.77 -7.70
C ASN A 372 -3.27 -33.62 -6.33
N GLU A 373 -2.76 -32.74 -5.45
CA GLU A 373 -3.50 -32.39 -4.24
C GLU A 373 -4.88 -31.87 -4.60
N LYS A 374 -5.87 -32.30 -3.81
CA LYS A 374 -7.25 -31.86 -3.93
C LYS A 374 -7.60 -30.97 -2.76
N ASP A 375 -8.27 -29.86 -3.07
CA ASP A 375 -8.94 -29.01 -2.09
C ASP A 375 -10.21 -29.68 -1.54
N GLU A 376 -10.94 -29.00 -0.67
CA GLU A 376 -12.19 -29.50 -0.09
C GLU A 376 -13.31 -29.73 -1.11
N TYR A 377 -13.21 -29.13 -2.30
CA TYR A 377 -14.15 -29.32 -3.41
C TYR A 377 -13.72 -30.46 -4.34
N GLY A 378 -12.59 -31.11 -4.06
CA GLY A 378 -12.02 -32.14 -4.93
C GLY A 378 -11.28 -31.57 -6.15
N GLU A 379 -11.11 -30.25 -6.22
CA GLU A 379 -10.46 -29.54 -7.31
C GLU A 379 -8.94 -29.56 -7.11
N THR A 380 -8.20 -29.60 -8.21
CA THR A 380 -6.73 -29.52 -8.20
C THR A 380 -6.34 -28.12 -8.65
N ALA A 381 -5.07 -27.76 -8.47
CA ALA A 381 -4.54 -26.51 -9.02
C ALA A 381 -4.79 -26.38 -10.54
N LEU A 382 -4.77 -27.48 -11.29
CA LEU A 382 -5.08 -27.48 -12.72
C LEU A 382 -6.56 -27.15 -13.00
N HIS A 383 -7.49 -27.74 -12.25
CA HIS A 383 -8.90 -27.43 -12.40
C HIS A 383 -9.19 -25.94 -12.13
N ILE A 384 -8.62 -25.40 -11.03
CA ILE A 384 -8.72 -23.98 -10.69
C ILE A 384 -8.15 -23.10 -11.81
N ALA A 385 -6.95 -23.41 -12.32
CA ALA A 385 -6.33 -22.65 -13.41
C ALA A 385 -7.20 -22.65 -14.67
N ALA A 386 -7.77 -23.79 -15.04
CA ALA A 386 -8.66 -23.91 -16.20
C ALA A 386 -9.94 -23.08 -16.05
N MET A 387 -10.55 -23.06 -14.85
CA MET A 387 -11.72 -22.23 -14.55
C MET A 387 -11.40 -20.73 -14.64
N LYS A 388 -10.27 -20.30 -14.10
CA LYS A 388 -9.85 -18.89 -14.12
C LYS A 388 -9.53 -18.40 -15.53
N ASN A 389 -8.99 -19.27 -16.39
CA ASN A 389 -8.71 -18.91 -17.78
C ASN A 389 -9.99 -18.74 -18.62
N LYS A 390 -11.05 -19.52 -18.33
CA LYS A 390 -12.35 -19.34 -19.00
C LYS A 390 -13.01 -18.00 -18.67
N LYS A 391 -12.91 -17.52 -17.43
CA LYS A 391 -13.50 -16.24 -17.00
C LYS A 391 -12.86 -14.99 -17.62
N ARG A 392 -11.68 -15.10 -18.25
CA ARG A 392 -11.03 -13.98 -18.97
C ARG A 392 -11.43 -13.88 -20.45
N ASN A 393 -12.03 -14.93 -21.01
CA ASN A 393 -12.35 -15.04 -22.43
C ASN A 393 -13.86 -14.95 -22.71
N CYS A 394 -14.65 -14.48 -21.75
CA CYS A 394 -16.07 -14.17 -21.85
C CYS A 394 -16.24 -12.72 -21.44
#